data_AF-A0A537VMN6-F1
#
_entry.id   AF-A0A537VMN6-F1
#
_cell.length_a   1.000
_cell.length_b   1.000
_cell.length_c   1.000
_cell.angle_alpha   90.00
_cell.angle_beta   90.00
_cell.angle_gamma   90.00
#
_symmetry.space_group_name_H-M   'P 1'
#
loop_
_entity.id
_entity.type
_entity.pdbx_description
1 polymer ?
#
loop_
_entity_poly.entity_id
_entity_poly.type
_entity_poly.pdbx_seq_one_letter_code
_entity_poly.pdbx_strand_id
1 'polypeptide(L)' 'MPRETRENTFLITHKPNIIDALGKDWFDVKEGEASIFKPEDGKYRLVARVQMEDWPKLVAVK' A
#
# COMPACT_ATOMS: atom_id res chain seq x y z
N MET A 1 -14.46 -24.52 10.82
CA MET A 1 -13.45 -23.81 10.01
C MET A 1 -13.69 -22.32 10.21
N PRO A 2 -12.76 -21.56 10.80
CA PRO A 2 -12.97 -20.15 11.03
C PRO A 2 -12.96 -19.41 9.69
N ARG A 3 -13.94 -18.52 9.49
CA ARG A 3 -14.06 -17.69 8.30
C ARG A 3 -12.84 -16.78 8.25
N GLU A 4 -12.03 -16.91 7.20
CA GLU A 4 -10.94 -15.99 6.92
C GLU A 4 -11.57 -14.61 6.67
N THR A 5 -11.57 -13.79 7.71
CA THR A 5 -11.97 -12.40 7.64
C THR A 5 -11.04 -11.75 6.63
N ARG A 6 -11.58 -11.29 5.49
CA ARG A 6 -10.84 -10.48 4.51
C ARG A 6 -10.56 -9.13 5.16
N GLU A 7 -9.64 -9.11 6.11
CA GLU A 7 -9.23 -7.93 6.84
C GLU A 7 -8.28 -7.12 5.97
N ASN A 8 -8.66 -5.88 5.71
CA ASN A 8 -7.75 -4.93 5.07
C ASN A 8 -6.74 -4.48 6.12
N THR A 9 -5.53 -5.03 6.06
CA THR A 9 -4.43 -4.62 6.93
C THR A 9 -3.82 -3.32 6.41
N PHE A 10 -3.88 -2.27 7.23
CA PHE A 10 -3.18 -1.02 6.97
C PHE A 10 -1.88 -0.99 7.78
N LEU A 11 -0.75 -0.86 7.11
CA LEU A 11 0.56 -0.69 7.74
C LEU A 11 1.05 0.72 7.50
N ILE A 12 1.24 1.48 8.58
CA ILE A 12 1.80 2.83 8.53
C ILE A 12 3.19 2.77 9.17
N THR A 13 4.21 3.14 8.41
CA THR A 13 5.60 3.10 8.88
C THR A 13 6.45 4.16 8.18
N HIS A 14 7.70 4.30 8.61
CA HIS A 14 8.64 5.28 8.06
C HIS A 14 9.39 4.71 6.84
N LYS A 15 9.88 5.60 5.96
CA LYS A 15 10.66 5.24 4.77
C LYS A 15 11.66 4.08 4.95
N PRO A 16 12.55 4.06 5.97
CA PRO A 16 13.52 2.97 6.11
C PRO A 16 12.87 1.60 6.25
N ASN A 17 11.76 1.47 6.98
CA ASN A 17 11.06 0.19 7.15
C ASN A 17 10.36 -0.25 5.86
N ILE A 18 9.83 0.70 5.07
CA ILE A 18 9.22 0.40 3.77
C ILE A 18 10.28 -0.13 2.80
N ILE A 19 11.45 0.51 2.74
CA ILE A 19 12.56 0.11 1.87
C ILE A 19 13.12 -1.25 2.30
N ASP A 20 13.20 -1.51 3.61
CA ASP A 20 13.65 -2.80 4.14
C ASP A 20 12.67 -3.93 3.77
N ALA A 21 11.36 -3.67 3.88
CA ALA A 21 10.32 -4.66 3.61
C ALA A 21 10.05 -4.90 2.11
N LEU A 22 10.09 -3.85 1.29
CA LEU A 22 9.69 -3.89 -0.13
C LEU A 22 10.86 -3.77 -1.11
N GLY A 23 12.05 -3.41 -0.62
CA GLY A 23 13.27 -3.27 -1.40
C GLY A 23 13.53 -1.85 -1.91
N LYS A 24 14.60 -1.72 -2.70
CA LYS A 24 15.09 -0.43 -3.23
C LYS A 24 14.11 0.29 -4.17
N ASP A 25 13.12 -0.43 -4.73
CA ASP A 25 12.04 0.13 -5.55
C ASP A 25 11.09 1.08 -4.78
N TRP A 26 11.21 1.12 -3.45
CA TRP A 26 10.49 2.06 -2.56
C TRP A 26 11.42 3.11 -1.93
N PHE A 27 12.65 3.26 -2.42
CA PHE A 27 13.56 4.32 -1.97
C PHE A 27 13.02 5.73 -2.27
N ASP A 28 12.31 5.88 -3.38
CA ASP A 28 11.70 7.15 -3.80
C ASP A 28 10.28 7.38 -3.23
N VAL A 29 9.84 6.57 -2.25
CA VAL A 29 8.53 6.75 -1.62
C VAL A 29 8.45 8.16 -1.01
N LYS A 30 7.49 8.96 -1.46
CA LYS A 30 7.29 10.33 -0.96
C LYS A 30 6.50 10.33 0.34
N GLU A 31 6.59 11.43 1.09
CA GLU A 31 5.77 11.60 2.29
C GLU A 31 4.27 11.60 1.91
N GLY A 32 3.48 10.79 2.61
CA GLY A 32 2.05 10.63 2.34
C GLY A 32 1.71 9.72 1.16
N GLU A 33 2.67 9.03 0.55
CA GLU A 33 2.40 8.00 -0.45
C GLU A 33 1.86 6.72 0.21
N ALA A 34 0.75 6.20 -0.31
CA ALA A 34 0.20 4.91 0.08
C ALA A 34 0.33 3.90 -1.06
N SER A 35 0.95 2.78 -0.76
CA SER A 35 1.02 1.64 -1.68
C SER A 35 -0.07 0.63 -1.33
N ILE A 36 -0.96 0.36 -2.27
CA ILE A 36 -2.05 -0.61 -2.12
C ILE A 36 -1.58 -1.94 -2.71
N PHE A 37 -1.51 -2.96 -1.86
CA PHE A 37 -1.16 -4.31 -2.26
C PHE A 37 -2.39 -5.20 -2.22
N LYS A 38 -2.54 -6.05 -3.22
CA LYS A 38 -3.55 -7.09 -3.24
C LYS A 38 -2.86 -8.45 -3.07
N PRO A 39 -3.32 -9.27 -2.10
CA PRO A 39 -2.85 -10.63 -1.99
C PRO A 39 -3.38 -11.45 -3.18
N GLU A 40 -2.48 -12.07 -3.92
CA GLU A 40 -2.75 -12.96 -5.06
C GLU A 40 -1.89 -14.21 -4.91
N ASP A 41 -2.52 -15.37 -4.68
CA ASP A 41 -1.88 -16.69 -4.59
C ASP A 41 -0.66 -16.76 -3.64
N GLY A 42 -0.80 -16.19 -2.44
CA GLY A 42 0.27 -16.15 -1.43
C GLY A 42 1.38 -15.12 -1.69
N LYS A 43 1.25 -14.31 -2.75
CA LYS A 43 2.13 -13.18 -3.05
C LYS A 43 1.38 -11.86 -2.90
N TYR A 44 2.12 -10.77 -2.69
CA TYR A 44 1.55 -9.43 -2.67
C TYR A 44 1.85 -8.75 -4.00
N ARG A 45 0.80 -8.41 -4.76
CA ARG A 45 0.92 -7.64 -5.98
C ARG A 45 0.61 -6.18 -5.70
N LEU A 46 1.51 -5.27 -6.07
CA LEU A 46 1.25 -3.85 -6.05
C LEU A 46 0.14 -3.52 -7.06
N VAL A 47 -0.97 -2.96 -6.58
CA VAL A 47 -2.12 -2.58 -7.41
C VAL A 47 -2.09 -1.11 -7.75
N ALA A 48 -1.73 -0.27 -6.78
CA ALA A 48 -1.67 1.16 -6.97
C ALA A 48 -0.67 1.78 -5.99
N ARG A 49 -0.03 2.87 -6.42
CA ARG A 49 0.63 3.82 -5.54
C ARG A 49 -0.16 5.12 -5.63
N VAL A 50 -0.64 5.61 -4.50
CA VAL A 50 -1.43 6.82 -4.38
C VAL A 50 -0.56 7.85 -3.68
N GLN A 51 -0.20 8.93 -4.37
CA GLN A 51 0.50 10.04 -3.73
C GLN A 51 -0.46 10.90 -2.91
N MET A 52 0.09 11.65 -1.96
CA MET A 52 -0.63 12.62 -1.13
C MET A 52 -1.59 13.50 -1.97
N GLU A 53 -1.11 13.93 -3.13
CA GLU A 53 -1.78 14.78 -4.12
C GLU A 53 -2.91 14.10 -4.91
N ASP A 54 -2.94 12.77 -4.97
CA ASP A 54 -3.96 12.01 -5.69
C ASP A 54 -5.14 11.59 -4.81
N TRP A 55 -4.98 11.59 -3.49
CA TRP A 55 -6.09 11.35 -2.54
C TRP A 55 -7.35 12.20 -2.81
N PRO A 56 -7.27 13.53 -2.98
CA PRO A 56 -8.46 14.33 -3.25
C PRO A 56 -9.13 13.97 -4.59
N LYS A 57 -8.36 13.51 -5.58
CA LYS A 57 -8.90 13.08 -6.89
C LYS A 57 -9.64 11.74 -6.78
N LEU A 58 -9.16 10.84 -5.92
CA LEU A 58 -9.81 9.54 -5.67
C LEU A 58 -11.14 9.69 -4.91
N VAL A 59 -11.26 10.68 -4.03
CA VAL A 59 -12.51 10.98 -3.31
C VAL A 59 -13.57 11.60 -4.23
N ALA A 60 -13.14 12.29 -5.30
CA ALA A 60 -14.05 12.93 -6.27
C ALA A 60 -14.73 11.94 -7.23
N VAL A 61 -14.28 10.68 -7.28
CA VAL A 61 -14.93 9.63 -8.08
C VAL A 61 -16.08 9.06 -7.25
N LYS A 62 -17.29 9.61 -7.43
CA LYS A 62 -18.54 9.14 -6.83
C LYS A 62 -19.44 8.50 -7.88
#